data_AF-A0A9D1D484-F1
#
_entry.id   AF-A0A9D1D484-F1
#
_cell.length_a   1.000
_cell.length_b   1.000
_cell.length_c   1.000
_cell.angle_alpha   90.00
_cell.angle_beta   90.00
_cell.angle_gamma   90.00
#
_symmetry.space_group_name_H-M   'P 1'
#
loop_
_entity.id
_entity.type
_entity.pdbx_description
1 polymer ?
#
loop_
_entity_poly.entity_id
_entity_poly.type
_entity_poly.pdbx_seq_one_letter_code
_entity_poly.pdbx_strand_id
1 'polypeptide(L)'
;MNGYPVIKGASYTLAITPDMVLHNGTTQTTEMVVNPDSEYLKELPSHLRSFEDAVSYIPNQVYIGNAKPADLAATEFPFYDKKWENASRDGKFGQIMPQDEFYGVMKICDVFDLVHLEKEFAAQVKEKLAAQNLFTEAQLAALDKNESTAEELDALVNNEHSEGLYNNGKLVGVVKRAHDVDVNLSAHVMLENIVTKASNVISLIELVKKNSINPEEIEYVIDCCEEACGDMNQRGGGNFAKAAAEIAGFTNATGSDVRGFCAGPAHAVLHAAALVKAGTFKHVVVTAGGCTAKLGMNGKDHVKKGLPILEDAIAGFSVLISEDDGVSPQIRTDIIGRHTIGTGSAPQNVITALVTNPLDAAGLKILDIDKYSPEMQNPDITKPAGAGDVPEANYKMIAALGVKRGEIARTDIANFVKEHGMTGWAPTQGHIPSGVPYMGPLRDEMLAGETKRAMIIGKGSLFLGRMTNLFDGVSFVVQANDGSSKNETAGIDEAAVKTMIGQAMREFAKGLLGEE
;
A
#
# COMPACT_ATOMS: atom_id res chain seq x y z
N MET A 1 -17.55 -5.42 22.17
CA MET A 1 -16.82 -6.52 21.49
C MET A 1 -15.61 -6.89 22.31
N ASN A 2 -15.62 -8.10 22.88
CA ASN A 2 -14.46 -8.70 23.53
C ASN A 2 -13.63 -9.35 22.40
N GLY A 3 -12.38 -8.93 22.25
CA GLY A 3 -11.54 -9.26 21.08
C GLY A 3 -10.97 -8.02 20.39
N TYR A 4 -9.93 -8.19 19.58
CA TYR A 4 -9.27 -7.10 18.86
C TYR A 4 -9.58 -7.21 17.36
N PRO A 5 -9.67 -6.09 16.62
CA PRO A 5 -9.79 -6.15 15.17
C PRO A 5 -8.65 -6.97 14.57
N VAL A 6 -8.92 -7.72 13.51
CA VAL A 6 -7.98 -8.66 12.92
C VAL A 6 -7.59 -8.30 11.49
N ILE A 7 -6.39 -8.72 11.09
CA ILE A 7 -5.91 -8.63 9.71
C ILE A 7 -6.43 -9.85 8.94
N LYS A 8 -7.52 -9.68 8.18
CA LYS A 8 -8.19 -10.78 7.50
C LYS A 8 -7.55 -11.15 6.17
N GLY A 9 -6.95 -10.18 5.49
CA GLY A 9 -6.29 -10.36 4.20
C GLY A 9 -5.44 -9.14 3.83
N ALA A 10 -4.52 -9.35 2.89
CA ALA A 10 -3.70 -8.29 2.32
C ALA A 10 -3.47 -8.56 0.83
N SER A 11 -3.14 -7.51 0.09
CA SER A 11 -2.77 -7.60 -1.32
C SER A 11 -1.84 -6.48 -1.74
N TYR A 12 -1.09 -6.70 -2.82
CA TYR A 12 -0.01 -5.84 -3.28
C TYR A 12 0.08 -5.83 -4.80
N THR A 13 0.31 -4.65 -5.39
CA THR A 13 0.45 -4.48 -6.85
C THR A 13 1.72 -3.71 -7.19
N LEU A 14 2.36 -4.05 -8.30
CA LEU A 14 3.43 -3.27 -8.92
C LEU A 14 3.14 -3.07 -10.42
N ALA A 15 2.83 -1.85 -10.86
CA ALA A 15 2.80 -1.52 -12.28
C ALA A 15 4.17 -0.98 -12.71
N ILE A 16 4.85 -1.67 -13.61
CA ILE A 16 6.18 -1.30 -14.10
C ILE A 16 6.01 -0.32 -15.27
N THR A 17 6.44 0.92 -15.09
CA THR A 17 6.14 2.06 -15.97
C THR A 17 7.42 2.81 -16.39
N PRO A 18 8.31 2.18 -17.18
CA PRO A 18 9.61 2.74 -17.52
C PRO A 18 9.53 4.05 -18.33
N ASP A 19 8.54 4.24 -19.20
CA ASP A 19 8.37 5.51 -19.93
C ASP A 19 7.85 6.62 -19.00
N MET A 20 7.00 6.30 -18.01
CA MET A 20 6.57 7.30 -17.01
C MET A 20 7.74 7.83 -16.16
N VAL A 21 8.81 7.05 -15.98
CA VAL A 21 10.05 7.56 -15.35
C VAL A 21 10.57 8.76 -16.11
N LEU A 22 10.60 8.70 -17.44
CA LEU A 22 11.13 9.75 -18.31
C LEU A 22 10.24 10.99 -18.31
N HIS A 23 8.92 10.77 -18.37
CA HIS A 23 7.97 11.83 -18.68
C HIS A 23 7.23 12.40 -17.47
N ASN A 24 7.12 11.67 -16.36
CA ASN A 24 6.24 12.03 -15.24
C ASN A 24 6.93 12.05 -13.87
N GLY A 25 8.14 11.50 -13.74
CA GLY A 25 8.95 11.58 -12.52
C GLY A 25 9.41 13.01 -12.22
N THR A 26 9.23 13.51 -10.99
CA THR A 26 9.51 14.92 -10.66
C THR A 26 10.98 15.29 -10.89
N THR A 27 11.91 14.37 -10.62
CA THR A 27 13.34 14.60 -10.86
C THR A 27 13.64 14.83 -12.34
N GLN A 28 13.01 14.06 -13.21
CA GLN A 28 13.19 14.07 -14.66
C GLN A 28 12.50 15.28 -15.27
N THR A 29 11.25 15.53 -14.91
CA THR A 29 10.49 16.68 -15.42
C THR A 29 11.13 18.01 -14.99
N THR A 30 11.62 18.09 -13.75
CA THR A 30 12.38 19.27 -13.30
C THR A 30 13.68 19.44 -14.07
N GLU A 31 14.44 18.36 -14.32
CA GLU A 31 15.66 18.44 -15.12
C GLU A 31 15.37 18.84 -16.57
N MET A 32 14.30 18.33 -17.19
CA MET A 32 13.89 18.72 -18.55
C MET A 32 13.60 20.23 -18.65
N VAL A 33 13.01 20.82 -17.62
CA VAL A 33 12.74 22.26 -17.57
C VAL A 33 14.01 23.08 -17.35
N VAL A 34 14.89 22.64 -16.45
CA VAL A 34 16.04 23.43 -16.00
C VAL A 34 17.28 23.23 -16.88
N ASN A 35 17.48 22.03 -17.42
CA ASN A 35 18.66 21.61 -18.16
C ASN A 35 18.32 20.49 -19.18
N PRO A 36 17.56 20.80 -20.25
CA PRO A 36 17.04 19.80 -21.20
C PRO A 36 18.13 18.97 -21.89
N ASP A 37 19.33 19.52 -22.08
CA ASP A 37 20.46 18.84 -22.74
C ASP A 37 21.41 18.16 -21.75
N SER A 38 20.98 17.94 -20.50
CA SER A 38 21.83 17.31 -19.47
C SER A 38 22.31 15.92 -19.88
N GLU A 39 23.55 15.60 -19.52
CA GLU A 39 24.09 14.24 -19.72
C GLU A 39 23.24 13.18 -19.00
N TYR A 40 22.63 13.54 -17.86
CA TYR A 40 21.71 12.66 -17.15
C TYR A 40 20.51 12.26 -18.01
N LEU A 41 19.83 13.21 -18.65
CA LEU A 41 18.66 12.91 -19.49
C LEU A 41 19.02 12.09 -20.74
N LYS A 42 20.23 12.26 -21.27
CA LYS A 42 20.72 11.48 -22.42
C LYS A 42 21.00 10.03 -22.06
N GLU A 43 21.61 9.79 -20.90
CA GLU A 43 21.95 8.45 -20.42
C GLU A 43 20.74 7.73 -19.82
N LEU A 44 19.80 8.43 -19.18
CA LEU A 44 18.67 7.84 -18.45
C LEU A 44 17.92 6.71 -19.21
N PRO A 45 17.58 6.83 -20.51
CA PRO A 45 16.90 5.78 -21.25
C PRO A 45 17.65 4.43 -21.28
N SER A 46 19.00 4.42 -21.30
CA SER A 46 19.78 3.18 -21.29
C SER A 46 19.87 2.53 -19.90
N HIS A 47 19.33 3.18 -18.87
CA HIS A 47 19.23 2.64 -17.51
C HIS A 47 17.83 2.12 -17.16
N LEU A 48 16.85 2.25 -18.05
CA LEU A 48 15.53 1.66 -17.84
C LEU A 48 15.61 0.13 -17.90
N ARG A 49 14.80 -0.54 -17.09
CA ARG A 49 14.77 -2.00 -17.03
C ARG A 49 13.71 -2.56 -17.95
N SER A 50 13.94 -3.79 -18.42
CA SER A 50 12.90 -4.59 -19.05
C SER A 50 11.85 -5.03 -18.03
N PHE A 51 10.64 -5.35 -18.50
CA PHE A 51 9.60 -5.92 -17.64
C PHE A 51 10.05 -7.26 -17.03
N GLU A 52 10.76 -8.09 -17.79
CA GLU A 52 11.29 -9.38 -17.36
C GLU A 52 12.32 -9.23 -16.23
N ASP A 53 13.21 -8.24 -16.33
CA ASP A 53 14.17 -7.96 -15.26
C ASP A 53 13.46 -7.49 -13.99
N ALA A 54 12.45 -6.62 -14.12
CA ALA A 54 11.62 -6.18 -12.99
C ALA A 54 10.82 -7.34 -12.35
N VAL A 55 10.33 -8.30 -13.13
CA VAL A 55 9.69 -9.52 -12.61
C VAL A 55 10.71 -10.40 -11.89
N SER A 56 11.89 -10.61 -12.46
CA SER A 56 12.94 -11.46 -11.87
C SER A 56 13.63 -10.86 -10.64
N TYR A 57 13.30 -9.61 -10.29
CA TYR A 57 13.89 -8.89 -9.17
C TYR A 57 13.32 -9.36 -7.82
N ILE A 58 14.15 -9.98 -6.97
CA ILE A 58 13.68 -10.62 -5.73
C ILE A 58 12.91 -9.68 -4.77
N PRO A 59 13.24 -8.38 -4.59
CA PRO A 59 12.42 -7.50 -3.75
C PRO A 59 10.98 -7.37 -4.26
N ASN A 60 10.78 -7.35 -5.58
CA ASN A 60 9.44 -7.35 -6.17
C ASN A 60 8.72 -8.69 -5.91
N GLN A 61 9.43 -9.81 -5.99
CA GLN A 61 8.89 -11.14 -5.68
C GLN A 61 8.52 -11.30 -4.19
N VAL A 62 9.25 -10.66 -3.26
CA VAL A 62 8.84 -10.58 -1.86
C VAL A 62 7.57 -9.72 -1.71
N TYR A 63 7.52 -8.58 -2.41
CA TYR A 63 6.37 -7.67 -2.34
C TYR A 63 5.05 -8.35 -2.74
N ILE A 64 5.05 -9.16 -3.81
CA ILE A 64 3.85 -9.91 -4.25
C ILE A 64 3.71 -11.31 -3.63
N GLY A 65 4.63 -11.72 -2.75
CA GLY A 65 4.51 -12.94 -1.94
C GLY A 65 4.98 -14.24 -2.59
N ASN A 66 5.81 -14.20 -3.62
CA ASN A 66 6.43 -15.38 -4.23
C ASN A 66 7.74 -15.80 -3.53
N ALA A 67 8.44 -14.84 -2.92
CA ALA A 67 9.61 -15.10 -2.07
C ALA A 67 9.30 -14.64 -0.63
N LYS A 68 9.93 -15.29 0.35
CA LYS A 68 9.82 -14.89 1.77
C LYS A 68 10.82 -13.77 2.08
N PRO A 69 10.57 -12.93 3.11
CA PRO A 69 11.57 -11.98 3.61
C PRO A 69 12.92 -12.64 3.97
N ALA A 70 12.90 -13.90 4.44
CA ALA A 70 14.10 -14.68 4.73
C ALA A 70 14.92 -15.02 3.47
N ASP A 71 14.27 -15.25 2.32
CA ASP A 71 14.96 -15.54 1.05
C ASP A 71 15.72 -14.30 0.55
N LEU A 72 15.12 -13.12 0.71
CA LEU A 72 15.79 -11.84 0.43
C LEU A 72 16.98 -11.61 1.36
N ALA A 73 16.83 -11.88 2.66
CA ALA A 73 17.92 -11.75 3.63
C ALA A 73 19.08 -12.74 3.34
N ALA A 74 18.78 -13.90 2.75
CA ALA A 74 19.79 -14.89 2.34
C ALA A 74 20.45 -14.57 0.99
N THR A 75 19.85 -13.69 0.18
CA THR A 75 20.40 -13.27 -1.11
C THR A 75 21.54 -12.28 -0.89
N GLU A 76 22.67 -12.49 -1.57
CA GLU A 76 23.80 -11.57 -1.49
C GLU A 76 23.44 -10.21 -2.11
N PHE A 77 23.70 -9.13 -1.39
CA PHE A 77 23.53 -7.75 -1.86
C PHE A 77 24.65 -7.36 -2.85
N PRO A 78 24.40 -6.58 -3.92
CA PRO A 78 23.13 -5.96 -4.31
C PRO A 78 22.14 -6.96 -4.91
N PHE A 79 20.85 -6.63 -5.01
CA PHE A 79 19.87 -7.58 -5.57
C PHE A 79 19.59 -7.34 -7.06
N TYR A 80 19.82 -6.11 -7.55
CA TYR A 80 19.45 -5.70 -8.91
C TYR A 80 20.23 -6.43 -10.02
N ASP A 81 21.37 -7.03 -9.67
CA ASP A 81 22.23 -7.78 -10.60
C ASP A 81 21.95 -9.30 -10.58
N LYS A 82 20.91 -9.73 -9.85
CA LYS A 82 20.52 -11.13 -9.69
C LYS A 82 19.12 -11.37 -10.24
N LYS A 83 18.89 -12.60 -10.70
CA LYS A 83 17.58 -13.07 -11.18
C LYS A 83 17.07 -14.15 -10.24
N TRP A 84 15.86 -13.97 -9.72
CA TRP A 84 15.16 -14.98 -8.95
C TRP A 84 14.65 -16.09 -9.87
N GLU A 85 15.05 -17.33 -9.61
CA GLU A 85 14.80 -18.46 -10.53
C GLU A 85 13.32 -18.77 -10.73
N ASN A 86 12.50 -18.61 -9.68
CA ASN A 86 11.06 -18.92 -9.71
C ASN A 86 10.20 -17.65 -9.82
N ALA A 87 10.71 -16.63 -10.52
CA ALA A 87 10.00 -15.38 -10.66
C ALA A 87 8.73 -15.53 -11.51
N SER A 88 7.65 -14.91 -11.03
CA SER A 88 6.38 -14.85 -11.72
C SER A 88 5.79 -13.46 -11.59
N ARG A 89 5.04 -13.03 -12.61
CA ARG A 89 4.27 -11.78 -12.53
C ARG A 89 3.05 -11.92 -11.60
N ASP A 90 2.49 -13.12 -11.47
CA ASP A 90 1.42 -13.42 -10.51
C ASP A 90 2.02 -14.00 -9.24
N GLY A 91 1.55 -13.55 -8.08
CA GLY A 91 1.98 -14.04 -6.79
C GLY A 91 0.86 -14.18 -5.78
N LYS A 92 1.24 -14.64 -4.58
CA LYS A 92 0.30 -14.95 -3.51
C LYS A 92 -0.55 -13.75 -3.09
N PHE A 93 0.05 -12.56 -3.04
CA PHE A 93 -0.63 -11.36 -2.57
C PHE A 93 -1.10 -10.44 -3.70
N GLY A 94 -0.72 -10.69 -4.94
CA GLY A 94 -1.14 -9.86 -6.07
C GLY A 94 -0.19 -10.02 -7.24
N GLN A 95 0.12 -8.96 -7.97
CA GLN A 95 0.82 -9.08 -9.25
C GLN A 95 1.75 -7.91 -9.62
N ILE A 96 2.60 -8.20 -10.60
CA ILE A 96 3.41 -7.24 -11.35
C ILE A 96 2.76 -7.08 -12.74
N MET A 97 2.46 -5.85 -13.14
CA MET A 97 1.76 -5.49 -14.36
C MET A 97 2.66 -4.66 -15.28
N PRO A 98 2.72 -4.95 -16.60
CA PRO A 98 3.45 -4.12 -17.55
C PRO A 98 2.72 -2.79 -17.83
N GLN A 99 3.47 -1.80 -18.32
CA GLN A 99 3.00 -0.44 -18.55
C GLN A 99 1.79 -0.34 -19.48
N ASP A 100 1.76 -1.13 -20.54
CA ASP A 100 0.69 -1.09 -21.54
C ASP A 100 -0.65 -1.54 -20.95
N GLU A 101 -0.65 -2.63 -20.20
CA GLU A 101 -1.80 -3.08 -19.43
C GLU A 101 -2.23 -2.03 -18.40
N PHE A 102 -1.27 -1.40 -17.72
CA PHE A 102 -1.56 -0.35 -16.73
C PHE A 102 -2.25 0.88 -17.36
N TYR A 103 -1.85 1.30 -18.56
CA TYR A 103 -2.58 2.34 -19.31
C TYR A 103 -4.02 1.93 -19.61
N GLY A 104 -4.26 0.66 -19.90
CA GLY A 104 -5.61 0.13 -20.03
C GLY A 104 -6.42 0.27 -18.74
N VAL A 105 -5.81 -0.03 -17.59
CA VAL A 105 -6.45 0.16 -16.28
C VAL A 105 -6.73 1.63 -15.99
N MET A 106 -5.82 2.55 -16.37
CA MET A 106 -6.07 4.00 -16.28
C MET A 106 -7.33 4.40 -17.06
N LYS A 107 -7.51 3.88 -18.29
CA LYS A 107 -8.74 4.13 -19.07
C LYS A 107 -9.98 3.52 -18.41
N ILE A 108 -9.89 2.33 -17.83
CA ILE A 108 -11.00 1.71 -17.09
C ILE A 108 -11.40 2.57 -15.88
N CYS A 109 -10.43 3.20 -15.22
CA CYS A 109 -10.66 4.03 -14.04
C CYS A 109 -11.21 5.42 -14.36
N ASP A 110 -11.16 5.85 -15.62
CA ASP A 110 -11.56 7.16 -16.07
C ASP A 110 -13.07 7.23 -16.33
N VAL A 111 -13.78 7.93 -15.44
CA VAL A 111 -15.23 8.15 -15.52
C VAL A 111 -15.59 9.51 -16.14
N PHE A 112 -14.59 10.33 -16.49
CA PHE A 112 -14.76 11.70 -16.99
C PHE A 112 -14.24 11.90 -18.43
N ASP A 113 -13.81 10.82 -19.10
CA ASP A 113 -13.30 10.84 -20.47
C ASP A 113 -12.08 11.75 -20.66
N LEU A 114 -11.15 11.65 -19.71
CA LEU A 114 -9.88 12.37 -19.69
C LEU A 114 -8.72 11.55 -20.27
N VAL A 115 -8.79 10.23 -20.21
CA VAL A 115 -7.77 9.32 -20.75
C VAL A 115 -8.18 8.95 -22.17
N HIS A 116 -7.35 9.28 -23.15
CA HIS A 116 -7.57 8.93 -24.55
C HIS A 116 -6.42 8.04 -24.99
N LEU A 117 -6.71 6.83 -25.44
CA LEU A 117 -5.72 5.90 -25.97
C LEU A 117 -5.86 5.79 -27.48
N GLU A 118 -4.75 5.51 -28.15
CA GLU A 118 -4.75 5.16 -29.57
C GLU A 118 -5.61 3.90 -29.77
N LYS A 119 -6.46 3.91 -30.80
CA LYS A 119 -7.51 2.89 -30.99
C LYS A 119 -6.96 1.47 -31.07
N GLU A 120 -5.92 1.25 -31.87
CA GLU A 120 -5.32 -0.07 -32.08
C GLU A 120 -4.58 -0.53 -30.81
N PHE A 121 -3.90 0.39 -30.13
CA PHE A 121 -3.29 0.14 -28.82
C PHE A 121 -4.32 -0.28 -27.77
N ALA A 122 -5.44 0.44 -27.65
CA ALA A 122 -6.52 0.13 -26.71
C ALA A 122 -7.12 -1.26 -26.96
N ALA A 123 -7.33 -1.63 -28.22
CA ALA A 123 -7.82 -2.95 -28.60
C ALA A 123 -6.85 -4.07 -28.18
N GLN A 124 -5.55 -3.90 -28.43
CA GLN A 124 -4.52 -4.87 -28.03
C GLN A 124 -4.45 -5.02 -26.50
N VAL A 125 -4.50 -3.91 -25.77
CA VAL A 125 -4.48 -3.92 -24.30
C VAL A 125 -5.74 -4.59 -23.74
N LYS A 126 -6.91 -4.37 -24.35
CA LYS A 126 -8.15 -5.03 -23.95
C LYS A 126 -8.04 -6.56 -24.02
N GLU A 127 -7.44 -7.11 -25.08
CA GLU A 127 -7.20 -8.55 -25.21
C GLU A 127 -6.31 -9.08 -24.08
N LYS A 128 -5.23 -8.36 -23.75
CA LYS A 128 -4.31 -8.72 -22.66
C LYS A 128 -4.98 -8.67 -21.28
N LEU A 129 -5.78 -7.65 -21.02
CA LEU A 129 -6.50 -7.50 -19.74
C LEU A 129 -7.62 -8.55 -19.60
N ALA A 130 -8.31 -8.89 -20.68
CA ALA A 130 -9.32 -9.96 -20.68
C ALA A 130 -8.71 -11.32 -20.28
N ALA A 131 -7.50 -11.62 -20.78
CA ALA A 131 -6.81 -12.88 -20.47
C ALA A 131 -6.46 -13.06 -18.98
N GLN A 132 -6.38 -11.97 -18.20
CA GLN A 132 -6.04 -12.03 -16.77
C GLN A 132 -7.21 -12.40 -15.86
N ASN A 133 -8.45 -12.29 -16.36
CA ASN A 133 -9.66 -12.51 -15.57
C ASN A 133 -9.63 -11.69 -14.26
N LEU A 134 -9.37 -10.38 -14.38
CA LEU A 134 -9.38 -9.41 -13.26
C LEU A 134 -10.53 -8.42 -13.38
N PHE A 135 -10.86 -8.04 -14.60
CA PHE A 135 -11.89 -7.05 -14.90
C PHE A 135 -13.12 -7.72 -15.50
N THR A 136 -14.28 -7.19 -15.17
CA THR A 136 -15.56 -7.57 -15.77
C THR A 136 -15.65 -7.12 -17.24
N GLU A 137 -16.54 -7.74 -18.01
CA GLU A 137 -16.80 -7.32 -19.40
C GLU A 137 -17.22 -5.84 -19.48
N ALA A 138 -18.00 -5.36 -18.52
CA ALA A 138 -18.45 -3.97 -18.46
C ALA A 138 -17.27 -2.99 -18.25
N GLN A 139 -16.29 -3.35 -17.41
CA GLN A 139 -15.07 -2.55 -17.24
C GLN A 139 -14.21 -2.58 -18.51
N LEU A 140 -13.99 -3.76 -19.10
CA LEU A 140 -13.21 -3.92 -20.33
C LEU A 140 -13.82 -3.15 -21.51
N ALA A 141 -15.15 -2.98 -21.54
CA ALA A 141 -15.83 -2.19 -22.56
C ALA A 141 -15.47 -0.69 -22.54
N ALA A 142 -14.84 -0.18 -21.48
CA ALA A 142 -14.29 1.18 -21.47
C ALA A 142 -13.22 1.40 -22.55
N LEU A 143 -12.49 0.34 -22.92
CA LEU A 143 -11.45 0.40 -23.94
C LEU A 143 -12.00 0.48 -25.38
N ASP A 144 -13.25 0.04 -25.60
CA ASP A 144 -13.89 0.10 -26.92
C ASP A 144 -14.26 1.53 -27.36
N LYS A 145 -14.25 2.49 -26.42
CA LYS A 145 -14.61 3.89 -26.66
C LYS A 145 -13.44 4.71 -27.24
N ASN A 146 -12.26 4.12 -27.38
CA ASN A 146 -11.10 4.82 -27.91
C ASN A 146 -11.16 4.86 -29.43
N GLU A 147 -11.32 6.06 -29.99
CA GLU A 147 -11.33 6.30 -31.43
C GLU A 147 -10.14 7.16 -31.91
N SER A 148 -9.28 7.59 -30.97
CA SER A 148 -8.21 8.54 -31.24
C SER A 148 -7.15 8.01 -32.21
N THR A 149 -6.79 8.83 -33.20
CA THR A 149 -5.64 8.55 -34.08
C THR A 149 -4.34 9.10 -33.49
N ALA A 150 -3.20 8.67 -34.02
CA ALA A 150 -1.89 9.19 -33.61
C ALA A 150 -1.79 10.71 -33.80
N GLU A 151 -2.31 11.24 -34.91
CA GLU A 151 -2.30 12.68 -35.22
C GLU A 151 -3.15 13.48 -34.24
N GLU A 152 -4.28 12.93 -33.80
CA GLU A 152 -5.15 13.57 -32.80
C GLU A 152 -4.48 13.61 -31.43
N LEU A 153 -3.82 12.52 -31.02
CA LEU A 153 -3.05 12.50 -29.77
C LEU A 153 -1.89 13.50 -29.80
N ASP A 154 -1.16 13.59 -30.91
CA ASP A 154 -0.10 14.59 -31.09
C ASP A 154 -0.65 16.01 -31.00
N ALA A 155 -1.84 16.27 -31.57
CA ALA A 155 -2.50 17.57 -31.46
C ALA A 155 -2.91 17.89 -30.02
N LEU A 156 -3.41 16.92 -29.25
CA LEU A 156 -3.79 17.10 -27.85
C LEU A 156 -2.60 17.44 -26.95
N VAL A 157 -1.42 16.85 -27.21
CA VAL A 157 -0.20 17.19 -26.48
C VAL A 157 0.29 18.60 -26.87
N ASN A 158 0.47 18.84 -28.16
CA ASN A 158 1.15 20.05 -28.65
C ASN A 158 0.27 21.32 -28.59
N ASN A 159 -1.05 21.18 -28.77
CA ASN A 159 -1.96 22.32 -28.88
C ASN A 159 -2.86 22.48 -27.65
N GLU A 160 -3.20 21.39 -26.95
CA GLU A 160 -4.13 21.42 -25.79
C GLU A 160 -3.44 21.19 -24.44
N HIS A 161 -2.11 20.99 -24.43
CA HIS A 161 -1.31 20.79 -23.23
C HIS A 161 -1.76 19.57 -22.40
N SER A 162 -2.19 18.50 -23.08
CA SER A 162 -2.43 17.21 -22.44
C SER A 162 -1.10 16.53 -22.08
N GLU A 163 -1.10 15.70 -21.04
CA GLU A 163 0.05 14.87 -20.69
C GLU A 163 0.11 13.64 -21.60
N GLY A 164 1.26 13.40 -22.23
CA GLY A 164 1.45 12.24 -23.11
C GLY A 164 1.66 10.94 -22.33
N LEU A 165 1.08 9.85 -22.82
CA LEU A 165 1.33 8.48 -22.38
C LEU A 165 2.15 7.76 -23.44
N TYR A 166 3.34 7.29 -23.07
CA TYR A 166 4.32 6.74 -23.99
C TYR A 166 4.57 5.27 -23.69
N ASN A 167 4.67 4.44 -24.72
CA ASN A 167 5.04 3.03 -24.58
C ASN A 167 6.15 2.69 -25.57
N ASN A 168 7.33 2.33 -25.03
CA ASN A 168 8.56 2.15 -25.81
C ASN A 168 8.89 3.42 -26.63
N GLY A 169 8.77 4.60 -26.01
CA GLY A 169 9.00 5.90 -26.62
C GLY A 169 7.97 6.36 -27.66
N LYS A 170 6.93 5.56 -27.96
CA LYS A 170 5.85 5.94 -28.87
C LYS A 170 4.69 6.55 -28.09
N LEU A 171 4.15 7.70 -28.52
CA LEU A 171 2.90 8.24 -27.99
C LEU A 171 1.74 7.27 -28.28
N VAL A 172 1.10 6.76 -27.24
CA VAL A 172 -0.01 5.78 -27.32
C VAL A 172 -1.28 6.26 -26.65
N GLY A 173 -1.23 7.41 -25.98
CA GLY A 173 -2.39 8.02 -25.38
C GLY A 173 -2.07 9.36 -24.73
N VAL A 174 -3.07 9.99 -24.14
CA VAL A 174 -2.94 11.23 -23.38
C VAL A 174 -3.85 11.25 -22.17
N VAL A 175 -3.51 12.08 -21.18
CA VAL A 175 -4.43 12.52 -20.13
C VAL A 175 -4.71 14.01 -20.31
N LYS A 176 -5.98 14.34 -20.50
CA LYS A 176 -6.44 15.73 -20.68
C LYS A 176 -6.59 16.44 -19.34
N ARG A 177 -6.51 17.76 -19.36
CA ARG A 177 -6.95 18.60 -18.23
C ARG A 177 -8.46 18.45 -18.03
N ALA A 178 -8.91 18.46 -16.78
CA ALA A 178 -10.34 18.46 -16.44
C ALA A 178 -10.92 19.88 -16.35
N HIS A 179 -10.07 20.91 -16.36
CA HIS A 179 -10.50 22.30 -16.39
C HIS A 179 -9.45 23.20 -17.04
N ASP A 180 -9.87 24.27 -17.72
CA ASP A 180 -8.96 25.15 -18.49
C ASP A 180 -8.05 26.03 -17.62
N VAL A 181 -8.48 26.35 -16.41
CA VAL A 181 -7.80 27.34 -15.54
C VAL A 181 -7.44 26.78 -14.16
N ASP A 182 -8.05 25.67 -13.75
CA ASP A 182 -7.81 25.15 -12.40
C ASP A 182 -6.54 24.32 -12.39
N VAL A 183 -5.53 24.81 -11.70
CA VAL A 183 -4.23 24.11 -11.58
C VAL A 183 -4.36 22.73 -10.93
N ASN A 184 -5.34 22.53 -10.04
CA ASN A 184 -5.59 21.23 -9.40
C ASN A 184 -6.36 20.26 -10.32
N LEU A 185 -6.85 20.74 -11.46
CA LEU A 185 -7.49 19.93 -12.51
C LEU A 185 -6.70 20.04 -13.84
N SER A 186 -5.42 20.41 -13.75
CA SER A 186 -4.50 20.39 -14.87
C SER A 186 -4.25 18.96 -15.36
N ALA A 187 -3.77 18.81 -16.60
CA ALA A 187 -3.47 17.49 -17.17
C ALA A 187 -2.47 16.70 -16.30
N HIS A 188 -1.44 17.38 -15.78
CA HIS A 188 -0.48 16.84 -14.83
C HIS A 188 -1.16 16.25 -13.59
N VAL A 189 -1.96 17.04 -12.87
CA VAL A 189 -2.63 16.58 -11.63
C VAL A 189 -3.65 15.48 -11.94
N MET A 190 -4.34 15.55 -13.07
CA MET A 190 -5.26 14.48 -13.49
C MET A 190 -4.52 13.18 -13.80
N LEU A 191 -3.34 13.24 -14.41
CA LEU A 191 -2.50 12.07 -14.64
C LEU A 191 -2.08 11.42 -13.31
N GLU A 192 -1.56 12.21 -12.36
CA GLU A 192 -1.16 11.67 -11.04
C GLU A 192 -2.34 11.02 -10.33
N ASN A 193 -3.48 11.71 -10.25
CA ASN A 193 -4.70 11.18 -9.64
C ASN A 193 -5.17 9.87 -10.29
N ILE A 194 -5.13 9.77 -11.62
CA ILE A 194 -5.58 8.56 -12.33
C ILE A 194 -4.58 7.41 -12.13
N VAL A 195 -3.28 7.67 -12.12
CA VAL A 195 -2.25 6.66 -11.83
C VAL A 195 -2.41 6.09 -10.41
N THR A 196 -2.63 6.97 -9.44
CA THR A 196 -2.91 6.58 -8.05
C THR A 196 -4.20 5.78 -7.94
N LYS A 197 -5.28 6.24 -8.57
CA LYS A 197 -6.55 5.50 -8.61
C LYS A 197 -6.38 4.11 -9.25
N ALA A 198 -5.71 4.02 -10.40
CA ALA A 198 -5.57 2.77 -11.15
C ALA A 198 -4.78 1.71 -10.37
N SER A 199 -3.66 2.08 -9.77
CA SER A 199 -2.85 1.15 -8.96
C SER A 199 -3.57 0.72 -7.67
N ASN A 200 -4.39 1.61 -7.10
CA ASN A 200 -5.26 1.29 -5.97
C ASN A 200 -6.36 0.30 -6.37
N VAL A 201 -7.04 0.52 -7.50
CA VAL A 201 -8.09 -0.38 -8.04
C VAL A 201 -7.56 -1.79 -8.24
N ILE A 202 -6.36 -1.95 -8.80
CA ILE A 202 -5.77 -3.29 -8.97
C ILE A 202 -5.58 -3.96 -7.62
N SER A 203 -5.05 -3.23 -6.62
CA SER A 203 -4.84 -3.78 -5.28
C SER A 203 -6.16 -4.20 -4.61
N LEU A 204 -7.24 -3.43 -4.77
CA LEU A 204 -8.57 -3.79 -4.26
C LEU A 204 -9.13 -5.05 -4.95
N ILE A 205 -8.95 -5.19 -6.27
CA ILE A 205 -9.39 -6.38 -7.02
C ILE A 205 -8.57 -7.61 -6.60
N GLU A 206 -7.26 -7.46 -6.44
CA GLU A 206 -6.38 -8.53 -5.95
C GLU A 206 -6.71 -8.94 -4.51
N LEU A 207 -7.07 -7.99 -3.64
CA LEU A 207 -7.54 -8.29 -2.29
C LEU A 207 -8.70 -9.29 -2.32
N VAL A 208 -9.71 -9.00 -3.14
CA VAL A 208 -10.89 -9.85 -3.35
C VAL A 208 -10.47 -11.22 -3.90
N LYS A 209 -9.71 -11.24 -5.00
CA LYS A 209 -9.34 -12.46 -5.72
C LYS A 209 -8.44 -13.39 -4.91
N LYS A 210 -7.45 -12.85 -4.20
CA LYS A 210 -6.42 -13.61 -3.49
C LYS A 210 -6.87 -14.09 -2.11
N ASN A 211 -7.89 -13.46 -1.54
CA ASN A 211 -8.39 -13.77 -0.19
C ASN A 211 -9.84 -14.29 -0.18
N SER A 212 -10.47 -14.51 -1.34
CA SER A 212 -11.85 -14.97 -1.49
C SER A 212 -12.85 -14.13 -0.68
N ILE A 213 -12.70 -12.80 -0.73
CA ILE A 213 -13.55 -11.84 -0.02
C ILE A 213 -14.75 -11.50 -0.90
N ASN A 214 -15.95 -11.42 -0.32
CA ASN A 214 -17.08 -10.83 -1.01
C ASN A 214 -17.00 -9.28 -0.91
N PRO A 215 -16.81 -8.53 -2.02
CA PRO A 215 -16.70 -7.08 -1.96
C PRO A 215 -17.97 -6.38 -1.44
N GLU A 216 -19.14 -7.04 -1.50
CA GLU A 216 -20.39 -6.51 -0.95
C GLU A 216 -20.44 -6.53 0.58
N GLU A 217 -19.57 -7.30 1.25
CA GLU A 217 -19.47 -7.33 2.71
C GLU A 217 -18.63 -6.17 3.27
N ILE A 218 -17.96 -5.41 2.42
CA ILE A 218 -17.13 -4.29 2.84
C ILE A 218 -17.99 -3.05 3.00
N GLU A 219 -17.95 -2.45 4.20
CA GLU A 219 -18.81 -1.31 4.55
C GLU A 219 -18.03 0.02 4.51
N TYR A 220 -16.71 -0.03 4.66
CA TYR A 220 -15.87 1.16 4.68
C TYR A 220 -14.51 0.95 4.00
N VAL A 221 -14.06 1.95 3.24
CA VAL A 221 -12.72 1.99 2.63
C VAL A 221 -11.99 3.24 3.08
N ILE A 222 -10.73 3.08 3.46
CA ILE A 222 -9.81 4.18 3.81
C ILE A 222 -8.67 4.19 2.80
N ASP A 223 -8.56 5.27 2.02
CA ASP A 223 -7.39 5.52 1.18
C ASP A 223 -6.31 6.24 1.99
N CYS A 224 -5.04 5.89 1.77
CA CYS A 224 -3.92 6.52 2.46
C CYS A 224 -2.70 6.81 1.57
N CYS A 225 -2.93 7.05 0.27
CA CYS A 225 -1.89 7.54 -0.63
C CYS A 225 -1.38 8.95 -0.25
N GLU A 226 -0.45 9.49 -1.03
CA GLU A 226 0.09 10.85 -0.81
C GLU A 226 -0.61 11.93 -1.64
N GLU A 227 -1.49 11.54 -2.57
CA GLU A 227 -2.18 12.45 -3.47
C GLU A 227 -3.40 13.10 -2.83
N ALA A 228 -3.73 14.31 -3.28
CA ALA A 228 -4.89 15.07 -2.81
C ALA A 228 -5.75 15.50 -4.00
N CYS A 229 -6.82 14.75 -4.28
CA CYS A 229 -7.73 15.11 -5.36
C CYS A 229 -8.75 16.16 -4.90
N GLY A 230 -9.17 17.02 -5.83
CA GLY A 230 -10.11 18.11 -5.58
C GLY A 230 -9.80 19.33 -6.45
N ASP A 231 -10.77 20.23 -6.57
CA ASP A 231 -10.65 21.47 -7.35
C ASP A 231 -9.98 22.60 -6.53
N MET A 232 -9.92 23.81 -7.09
CA MET A 232 -9.41 25.02 -6.42
C MET A 232 -10.18 25.43 -5.17
N ASN A 233 -11.43 25.01 -5.03
CA ASN A 233 -12.29 25.34 -3.89
C ASN A 233 -12.19 24.30 -2.77
N GLN A 234 -11.86 23.05 -3.09
CA GLN A 234 -11.86 21.90 -2.18
C GLN A 234 -10.64 21.00 -2.39
N ARG A 235 -9.43 21.56 -2.32
CA ARG A 235 -8.17 20.81 -2.45
C ARG A 235 -8.09 19.71 -1.39
N GLY A 236 -7.96 18.45 -1.82
CA GLY A 236 -7.95 17.29 -0.93
C GLY A 236 -9.33 16.93 -0.34
N GLY A 237 -10.41 17.56 -0.81
CA GLY A 237 -11.79 17.20 -0.46
C GLY A 237 -12.40 16.13 -1.37
N GLY A 238 -11.73 15.78 -2.46
CA GLY A 238 -12.05 14.59 -3.25
C GLY A 238 -11.70 13.31 -2.48
N ASN A 239 -12.34 12.20 -2.85
CA ASN A 239 -12.30 10.96 -2.07
C ASN A 239 -11.76 9.81 -2.93
N PHE A 240 -10.47 9.52 -2.80
CA PHE A 240 -9.82 8.42 -3.52
C PHE A 240 -10.36 7.06 -3.08
N ALA A 241 -10.66 6.89 -1.79
CA ALA A 241 -11.18 5.64 -1.27
C ALA A 241 -12.45 5.22 -2.03
N LYS A 242 -13.39 6.15 -2.16
CA LYS A 242 -14.66 5.92 -2.88
C LYS A 242 -14.44 5.78 -4.38
N ALA A 243 -13.58 6.61 -4.96
CA ALA A 243 -13.31 6.56 -6.40
C ALA A 243 -12.71 5.21 -6.83
N ALA A 244 -11.78 4.65 -6.05
CA ALA A 244 -11.19 3.34 -6.33
C ALA A 244 -12.17 2.19 -6.00
N ALA A 245 -12.85 2.25 -4.86
CA ALA A 245 -13.83 1.25 -4.41
C ALA A 245 -14.98 1.07 -5.41
N GLU A 246 -15.46 2.15 -6.03
CA GLU A 246 -16.48 2.12 -7.08
C GLU A 246 -16.06 1.22 -8.25
N ILE A 247 -14.86 1.46 -8.78
CA ILE A 247 -14.36 0.67 -9.92
C ILE A 247 -14.08 -0.77 -9.49
N ALA A 248 -13.58 -1.00 -8.28
CA ALA A 248 -13.28 -2.33 -7.77
C ALA A 248 -14.54 -3.15 -7.37
N GLY A 249 -15.74 -2.58 -7.42
CA GLY A 249 -17.01 -3.29 -7.17
C GLY A 249 -17.47 -3.34 -5.72
N PHE A 250 -16.97 -2.46 -4.85
CA PHE A 250 -17.29 -2.41 -3.42
C PHE A 250 -18.57 -1.59 -3.19
N THR A 251 -19.68 -2.07 -3.76
CA THR A 251 -20.94 -1.32 -3.94
C THR A 251 -21.61 -0.86 -2.64
N ASN A 252 -21.39 -1.57 -1.52
CA ASN A 252 -21.94 -1.25 -0.22
C ASN A 252 -21.02 -0.36 0.64
N ALA A 253 -19.80 -0.09 0.17
CA ALA A 253 -18.84 0.67 0.93
C ALA A 253 -19.06 2.19 0.82
N THR A 254 -18.93 2.87 1.95
CA THR A 254 -18.56 4.30 1.96
C THR A 254 -17.06 4.43 2.26
N GLY A 255 -16.51 5.65 2.34
CA GLY A 255 -15.08 5.79 2.60
C GLY A 255 -14.60 7.21 2.81
N SER A 256 -13.35 7.33 3.22
CA SER A 256 -12.63 8.59 3.39
C SER A 256 -11.13 8.42 3.20
N ASP A 257 -10.41 9.52 3.08
CA ASP A 257 -8.98 9.54 2.87
C ASP A 257 -8.25 9.94 4.17
N VAL A 258 -7.10 9.31 4.44
CA VAL A 258 -6.21 9.60 5.55
C VAL A 258 -4.84 9.95 5.02
N ARG A 259 -4.39 11.18 5.26
CA ARG A 259 -3.10 11.69 4.78
C ARG A 259 -2.13 11.85 5.95
N GLY A 260 -0.90 11.37 5.78
CA GLY A 260 0.15 11.44 6.81
C GLY A 260 1.55 11.14 6.26
N PHE A 261 1.77 11.36 4.95
CA PHE A 261 3.01 10.98 4.26
C PHE A 261 3.34 9.49 4.51
N CYS A 262 4.61 9.14 4.72
CA CYS A 262 5.03 7.79 5.11
C CYS A 262 4.37 7.23 6.39
N ALA A 263 3.75 8.06 7.25
CA ALA A 263 2.99 7.57 8.40
C ALA A 263 1.53 7.23 8.07
N GLY A 264 1.00 7.72 6.94
CA GLY A 264 -0.40 7.59 6.51
C GLY A 264 -0.95 6.17 6.62
N PRO A 265 -0.26 5.13 6.10
CA PRO A 265 -0.74 3.75 6.20
C PRO A 265 -0.93 3.25 7.63
N ALA A 266 0.00 3.57 8.55
CA ALA A 266 -0.14 3.16 9.94
C ALA A 266 -1.30 3.88 10.65
N HIS A 267 -1.52 5.17 10.34
CA HIS A 267 -2.70 5.91 10.80
C HIS A 267 -3.99 5.28 10.28
N ALA A 268 -4.06 4.98 8.98
CA ALA A 268 -5.24 4.41 8.33
C ALA A 268 -5.60 3.03 8.90
N VAL A 269 -4.61 2.16 9.16
CA VAL A 269 -4.83 0.87 9.84
C VAL A 269 -5.38 1.07 11.24
N LEU A 270 -4.89 2.05 12.00
CA LEU A 270 -5.43 2.34 13.33
C LEU A 270 -6.82 2.94 13.29
N HIS A 271 -7.15 3.76 12.30
CA HIS A 271 -8.50 4.26 12.10
C HIS A 271 -9.47 3.12 11.75
N ALA A 272 -9.09 2.24 10.84
CA ALA A 272 -9.86 1.04 10.52
C ALA A 272 -10.07 0.14 11.75
N ALA A 273 -9.01 -0.14 12.51
CA ALA A 273 -9.09 -0.92 13.74
C ALA A 273 -10.01 -0.25 14.77
N ALA A 274 -9.94 1.07 14.95
CA ALA A 274 -10.82 1.80 15.86
C ALA A 274 -12.29 1.73 15.44
N LEU A 275 -12.60 1.89 14.14
CA LEU A 275 -13.95 1.78 13.60
C LEU A 275 -14.54 0.38 13.80
N VAL A 276 -13.74 -0.66 13.56
CA VAL A 276 -14.14 -2.05 13.80
C VAL A 276 -14.35 -2.31 15.28
N LYS A 277 -13.39 -1.90 16.12
CA LYS A 277 -13.47 -2.10 17.58
C LYS A 277 -14.67 -1.40 18.21
N ALA A 278 -15.06 -0.25 17.67
CA ALA A 278 -16.26 0.49 18.09
C ALA A 278 -17.57 -0.17 17.64
N GLY A 279 -17.52 -1.13 16.71
CA GLY A 279 -18.70 -1.74 16.10
C GLY A 279 -19.43 -0.84 15.13
N THR A 280 -18.76 0.19 14.59
CA THR A 280 -19.33 1.04 13.55
C THR A 280 -19.41 0.31 12.21
N PHE A 281 -18.38 -0.49 11.91
CA PHE A 281 -18.29 -1.33 10.71
C PHE A 281 -17.67 -2.68 11.11
N LYS A 282 -18.05 -3.75 10.42
CA LYS A 282 -17.48 -5.09 10.58
C LYS A 282 -16.24 -5.28 9.74
N HIS A 283 -16.25 -4.74 8.52
CA HIS A 283 -15.19 -4.88 7.54
C HIS A 283 -14.76 -3.51 7.01
N VAL A 284 -13.50 -3.17 7.25
CA VAL A 284 -12.89 -1.93 6.78
C VAL A 284 -11.63 -2.26 5.99
N VAL A 285 -11.55 -1.79 4.75
CA VAL A 285 -10.34 -1.93 3.92
C VAL A 285 -9.51 -0.67 4.01
N VAL A 286 -8.21 -0.83 4.28
CA VAL A 286 -7.21 0.23 4.14
C VAL A 286 -6.47 -0.01 2.83
N THR A 287 -6.34 1.00 1.99
CA THR A 287 -5.77 0.85 0.65
C THR A 287 -4.98 2.08 0.22
N ALA A 288 -4.09 1.92 -0.74
CA ALA A 288 -3.43 3.04 -1.40
C ALA A 288 -2.82 2.62 -2.75
N GLY A 289 -2.72 3.59 -3.66
CA GLY A 289 -1.97 3.50 -4.90
C GLY A 289 -0.78 4.45 -4.92
N GLY A 290 0.17 4.21 -5.82
CA GLY A 290 1.41 4.96 -5.95
C GLY A 290 1.25 6.23 -6.77
N CYS A 291 2.32 7.01 -6.89
CA CYS A 291 2.30 8.27 -7.63
C CYS A 291 3.51 8.44 -8.55
N THR A 292 3.30 9.15 -9.65
CA THR A 292 4.32 9.39 -10.67
C THR A 292 5.46 10.26 -10.16
N ALA A 293 5.19 11.19 -9.24
CA ALA A 293 6.18 12.10 -8.67
C ALA A 293 7.43 11.40 -8.10
N LYS A 294 7.29 10.15 -7.63
CA LYS A 294 8.38 9.37 -7.03
C LYS A 294 9.11 8.46 -8.03
N LEU A 295 8.63 8.34 -9.26
CA LEU A 295 9.33 7.57 -10.30
C LEU A 295 10.69 8.18 -10.59
N GLY A 296 11.73 7.34 -10.57
CA GLY A 296 13.12 7.75 -10.79
C GLY A 296 13.61 8.85 -9.85
N MET A 297 13.04 8.98 -8.64
CA MET A 297 13.40 10.05 -7.69
C MET A 297 14.92 10.13 -7.45
N ASN A 298 15.58 8.98 -7.28
CA ASN A 298 17.02 8.83 -7.10
C ASN A 298 17.77 8.52 -8.41
N GLY A 299 17.13 8.73 -9.56
CA GLY A 299 17.64 8.32 -10.87
C GLY A 299 18.99 8.94 -11.23
N LYS A 300 19.27 10.18 -10.80
CA LYS A 300 20.58 10.83 -10.99
C LYS A 300 21.71 10.03 -10.35
N ASP A 301 21.51 9.53 -9.13
CA ASP A 301 22.50 8.74 -8.42
C ASP A 301 22.62 7.33 -9.00
N HIS A 302 21.52 6.74 -9.47
CA HIS A 302 21.55 5.45 -10.19
C HIS A 302 22.37 5.54 -11.48
N VAL A 303 22.04 6.51 -12.36
CA VAL A 303 22.76 6.73 -13.63
C VAL A 303 24.24 6.98 -13.38
N LYS A 304 24.57 7.91 -12.47
CA LYS A 304 25.96 8.25 -12.12
C LYS A 304 26.77 7.03 -11.65
N LYS A 305 26.12 6.04 -11.05
CA LYS A 305 26.76 4.83 -10.50
C LYS A 305 26.65 3.62 -11.43
N GLY A 306 26.06 3.75 -12.62
CA GLY A 306 25.92 2.63 -13.55
C GLY A 306 24.79 1.66 -13.21
N LEU A 307 23.85 2.05 -12.33
CA LEU A 307 22.75 1.18 -11.90
C LEU A 307 21.53 1.34 -12.80
N PRO A 308 20.72 0.28 -12.97
CA PRO A 308 19.40 0.45 -13.54
C PRO A 308 18.52 1.37 -12.68
N ILE A 309 17.51 2.00 -13.29
CA ILE A 309 16.48 2.72 -12.55
C ILE A 309 15.54 1.72 -11.87
N LEU A 310 15.64 1.64 -10.55
CA LEU A 310 14.84 0.71 -9.73
C LEU A 310 13.51 1.32 -9.24
N GLU A 311 13.33 2.62 -9.42
CA GLU A 311 12.11 3.37 -9.06
C GLU A 311 11.22 3.54 -10.31
N ASP A 312 10.99 2.44 -11.01
CA ASP A 312 10.19 2.31 -12.23
C ASP A 312 8.82 1.66 -11.97
N ALA A 313 8.43 1.54 -10.70
CA ALA A 313 7.21 0.85 -10.29
C ALA A 313 6.24 1.79 -9.57
N ILE A 314 5.01 1.88 -10.07
CA ILE A 314 3.85 2.40 -9.34
C ILE A 314 3.30 1.25 -8.49
N ALA A 315 3.47 1.37 -7.18
CA ALA A 315 3.08 0.32 -6.23
C ALA A 315 1.72 0.61 -5.60
N GLY A 316 0.98 -0.43 -5.24
CA GLY A 316 -0.25 -0.33 -4.45
C GLY A 316 -0.32 -1.41 -3.38
N PHE A 317 -1.19 -1.21 -2.39
CA PHE A 317 -1.52 -2.22 -1.40
C PHE A 317 -2.95 -2.08 -0.90
N SER A 318 -3.50 -3.17 -0.39
CA SER A 318 -4.75 -3.15 0.39
C SER A 318 -4.67 -4.14 1.56
N VAL A 319 -5.27 -3.78 2.70
CA VAL A 319 -5.35 -4.61 3.91
C VAL A 319 -6.78 -4.61 4.42
N LEU A 320 -7.38 -5.80 4.58
CA LEU A 320 -8.71 -5.96 5.16
C LEU A 320 -8.61 -6.09 6.68
N ILE A 321 -9.22 -5.15 7.40
CA ILE A 321 -9.39 -5.18 8.85
C ILE A 321 -10.82 -5.61 9.17
N SER A 322 -11.00 -6.57 10.08
CA SER A 322 -12.30 -7.17 10.38
C SER A 322 -12.54 -7.43 11.87
N GLU A 323 -13.78 -7.71 12.24
CA GLU A 323 -14.10 -8.24 13.57
C GLU A 323 -13.28 -9.51 13.88
N ASP A 324 -13.01 -9.72 15.17
CA ASP A 324 -12.22 -10.84 15.65
C ASP A 324 -12.89 -12.19 15.30
N ASP A 325 -12.21 -13.00 14.47
CA ASP A 325 -12.66 -14.32 14.04
C ASP A 325 -12.04 -15.48 14.85
N GLY A 326 -11.21 -15.16 15.84
CA GLY A 326 -10.51 -16.12 16.69
C GLY A 326 -9.44 -16.93 15.96
N VAL A 327 -8.94 -16.44 14.82
CA VAL A 327 -7.89 -17.07 13.99
C VAL A 327 -6.89 -16.04 13.49
N SER A 328 -7.39 -14.98 12.85
CA SER A 328 -6.60 -13.99 12.15
C SER A 328 -5.86 -13.07 13.14
N PRO A 329 -4.65 -12.61 12.82
CA PRO A 329 -3.83 -11.79 13.71
C PRO A 329 -4.56 -10.56 14.24
N GLN A 330 -4.43 -10.32 15.55
CA GLN A 330 -5.08 -9.24 16.28
C GLN A 330 -4.24 -7.96 16.28
N ILE A 331 -4.85 -6.83 15.93
CA ILE A 331 -4.27 -5.50 16.09
C ILE A 331 -4.55 -5.02 17.52
N ARG A 332 -3.49 -4.93 18.34
CA ARG A 332 -3.58 -4.52 19.75
C ARG A 332 -3.80 -3.01 19.86
N THR A 333 -5.06 -2.60 19.79
CA THR A 333 -5.50 -1.20 19.92
C THR A 333 -5.20 -0.57 21.29
N ASP A 334 -4.69 -1.35 22.24
CA ASP A 334 -4.22 -0.93 23.56
C ASP A 334 -2.69 -0.76 23.65
N ILE A 335 -1.92 -1.22 22.65
CA ILE A 335 -0.45 -1.09 22.59
C ILE A 335 -0.08 -0.17 21.42
N ILE A 336 -0.36 1.13 21.59
CA ILE A 336 -0.22 2.15 20.55
C ILE A 336 0.83 3.20 20.90
N GLY A 337 1.88 3.28 20.08
CA GLY A 337 2.87 4.35 20.15
C GLY A 337 2.39 5.59 19.42
N ARG A 338 2.63 6.76 20.01
CA ARG A 338 2.16 8.05 19.49
C ARG A 338 3.28 9.09 19.54
N HIS A 339 3.67 9.60 18.39
CA HIS A 339 4.50 10.79 18.32
C HIS A 339 3.62 12.01 18.55
N THR A 340 3.62 12.54 19.78
CA THR A 340 2.79 13.71 20.13
C THR A 340 3.47 15.00 19.71
N ILE A 341 2.70 16.08 19.50
CA ILE A 341 3.21 17.43 19.20
C ILE A 341 4.32 17.85 20.20
N GLY A 342 4.18 17.50 21.48
CA GLY A 342 5.15 17.81 22.53
C GLY A 342 6.42 16.95 22.55
N THR A 343 6.50 15.89 21.75
CA THR A 343 7.65 14.96 21.74
C THR A 343 8.91 15.59 21.13
N GLY A 344 8.72 16.60 20.27
CA GLY A 344 9.79 17.21 19.48
C GLY A 344 10.30 16.28 18.37
N SER A 345 11.38 16.70 17.69
CA SER A 345 11.89 16.07 16.47
C SER A 345 13.19 15.26 16.67
N ALA A 346 13.71 15.16 17.90
CA ALA A 346 14.93 14.41 18.17
C ALA A 346 14.70 12.90 17.90
N PRO A 347 15.54 12.22 17.09
CA PRO A 347 15.33 10.82 16.71
C PRO A 347 15.10 9.88 17.90
N GLN A 348 15.86 10.07 18.97
CA GLN A 348 15.70 9.27 20.19
C GLN A 348 14.31 9.45 20.83
N ASN A 349 13.78 10.67 20.87
CA ASN A 349 12.45 10.93 21.44
C ASN A 349 11.36 10.29 20.58
N VAL A 350 11.49 10.39 19.25
CA VAL A 350 10.56 9.79 18.30
C VAL A 350 10.50 8.27 18.50
N ILE A 351 11.63 7.57 18.46
CA ILE A 351 11.64 6.11 18.65
C ILE A 351 11.21 5.73 20.07
N THR A 352 11.53 6.52 21.10
CA THR A 352 11.04 6.28 22.46
C THR A 352 9.51 6.34 22.52
N ALA A 353 8.90 7.33 21.87
CA ALA A 353 7.45 7.53 21.85
C ALA A 353 6.71 6.47 21.02
N LEU A 354 7.33 5.99 19.94
CA LEU A 354 6.76 4.96 19.08
C LEU A 354 7.01 3.55 19.61
N VAL A 355 8.17 3.26 20.17
CA VAL A 355 8.54 1.88 20.51
C VAL A 355 8.45 1.63 22.01
N THR A 356 9.25 2.31 22.82
CA THR A 356 9.40 1.92 24.23
C THR A 356 8.23 2.32 25.10
N ASN A 357 7.67 3.52 24.92
CA ASN A 357 6.54 4.00 25.73
C ASN A 357 5.31 3.08 25.67
N PRO A 358 4.81 2.65 24.49
CA PRO A 358 3.67 1.74 24.44
C PRO A 358 3.99 0.34 24.96
N LEU A 359 5.22 -0.15 24.77
CA LEU A 359 5.64 -1.44 25.32
C LEU A 359 5.67 -1.41 26.86
N ASP A 360 6.21 -0.34 27.45
CA ASP A 360 6.24 -0.13 28.90
C ASP A 360 4.83 -0.10 29.50
N ALA A 361 3.91 0.62 28.84
CA ALA A 361 2.52 0.68 29.25
C ALA A 361 1.83 -0.70 29.21
N ALA A 362 2.27 -1.58 28.33
CA ALA A 362 1.79 -2.96 28.20
C ALA A 362 2.57 -3.98 29.06
N GLY A 363 3.61 -3.53 29.79
CA GLY A 363 4.50 -4.42 30.55
C GLY A 363 5.38 -5.32 29.68
N LEU A 364 5.64 -4.92 28.43
CA LEU A 364 6.49 -5.63 27.47
C LEU A 364 7.86 -4.96 27.35
N LYS A 365 8.87 -5.77 27.04
CA LYS A 365 10.23 -5.35 26.68
C LYS A 365 10.40 -5.30 25.17
N ILE A 366 11.51 -4.71 24.73
CA ILE A 366 11.88 -4.71 23.30
C ILE A 366 12.03 -6.16 22.78
N LEU A 367 12.56 -7.05 23.60
CA LEU A 367 12.76 -8.46 23.23
C LEU A 367 11.47 -9.30 23.24
N ASP A 368 10.33 -8.77 23.70
CA ASP A 368 9.04 -9.48 23.66
C ASP A 368 8.31 -9.32 22.31
N ILE A 369 8.89 -8.53 21.39
CA ILE A 369 8.43 -8.33 20.02
C ILE A 369 9.35 -9.10 19.09
N ASP A 370 8.82 -10.06 18.34
CA ASP A 370 9.63 -10.92 17.48
C ASP A 370 10.12 -10.17 16.24
N LYS A 371 9.29 -9.29 15.67
CA LYS A 371 9.62 -8.53 14.45
C LYS A 371 9.24 -7.05 14.54
N TYR A 372 10.12 -6.19 14.06
CA TYR A 372 9.85 -4.77 13.86
C TYR A 372 9.72 -4.45 12.38
N SER A 373 8.66 -3.74 11.99
CA SER A 373 8.45 -3.26 10.63
C SER A 373 8.35 -1.73 10.62
N PRO A 374 9.49 -1.02 10.49
CA PRO A 374 9.55 0.43 10.35
C PRO A 374 9.46 0.80 8.86
N GLU A 375 10.33 1.67 8.37
CA GLU A 375 10.42 2.01 6.94
C GLU A 375 11.09 0.85 6.18
N MET A 376 10.33 0.12 5.36
CA MET A 376 10.72 -1.11 4.65
C MET A 376 11.35 -0.85 3.28
N GLN A 377 12.04 0.28 3.13
CA GLN A 377 12.66 0.71 1.88
C GLN A 377 13.71 -0.29 1.40
N ASN A 378 13.69 -0.57 0.10
CA ASN A 378 14.67 -1.44 -0.55
C ASN A 378 16.08 -0.81 -0.55
N PRO A 379 17.10 -1.47 0.03
CA PRO A 379 18.45 -0.92 0.13
C PRO A 379 19.17 -0.78 -1.22
N ASP A 380 18.76 -1.50 -2.27
CA ASP A 380 19.29 -1.27 -3.61
C ASP A 380 18.95 0.14 -4.13
N ILE A 381 17.84 0.73 -3.67
CA ILE A 381 17.41 2.08 -4.05
C ILE A 381 18.11 3.12 -3.15
N THR A 382 18.11 2.89 -1.84
CA THR A 382 18.50 3.92 -0.87
C THR A 382 20.02 4.01 -0.64
N LYS A 383 20.77 2.89 -0.73
CA LYS A 383 22.24 2.91 -0.55
C LYS A 383 22.94 3.72 -1.65
N PRO A 384 22.61 3.55 -2.95
CA PRO A 384 23.18 4.39 -4.01
C PRO A 384 22.83 5.87 -3.86
N ALA A 385 21.65 6.22 -3.37
CA ALA A 385 21.26 7.61 -3.11
C ALA A 385 21.92 8.22 -1.85
N GLY A 386 22.71 7.45 -1.09
CA GLY A 386 23.39 7.92 0.12
C GLY A 386 22.54 7.90 1.40
N ALA A 387 21.29 7.44 1.32
CA ALA A 387 20.42 7.26 2.49
C ALA A 387 20.79 6.01 3.32
N GLY A 388 21.57 5.07 2.74
CA GLY A 388 22.02 3.87 3.43
C GLY A 388 20.95 2.79 3.51
N ASP A 389 21.09 1.87 4.47
CA ASP A 389 20.07 0.85 4.77
C ASP A 389 19.08 1.39 5.82
N VAL A 390 17.94 1.90 5.35
CA VAL A 390 16.97 2.59 6.20
C VAL A 390 16.28 1.65 7.22
N PRO A 391 15.82 0.44 6.84
CA PRO A 391 15.37 -0.55 7.82
C PRO A 391 16.44 -0.87 8.87
N GLU A 392 17.66 -1.19 8.45
CA GLU A 392 18.76 -1.57 9.36
C GLU A 392 19.11 -0.45 10.36
N ALA A 393 19.11 0.80 9.91
CA ALA A 393 19.34 1.96 10.77
C ALA A 393 18.27 2.10 11.86
N ASN A 394 16.99 1.85 11.51
CA ASN A 394 15.90 1.85 12.48
C ASN A 394 16.05 0.72 13.51
N TYR A 395 16.40 -0.51 13.08
CA TYR A 395 16.64 -1.63 14.00
C TYR A 395 17.79 -1.36 14.98
N LYS A 396 18.89 -0.78 14.50
CA LYS A 396 20.00 -0.35 15.36
C LYS A 396 19.57 0.68 16.39
N MET A 397 18.67 1.60 16.03
CA MET A 397 18.14 2.61 16.96
C MET A 397 17.25 1.99 18.03
N ILE A 398 16.40 1.02 17.67
CA ILE A 398 15.58 0.26 18.61
C ILE A 398 16.48 -0.54 19.57
N ALA A 399 17.47 -1.27 19.03
CA ALA A 399 18.44 -2.01 19.82
C ALA A 399 19.21 -1.11 20.80
N ALA A 400 19.62 0.08 20.36
CA ALA A 400 20.32 1.05 21.19
C ALA A 400 19.46 1.56 22.37
N LEU A 401 18.13 1.68 22.20
CA LEU A 401 17.23 1.94 23.33
C LEU A 401 17.19 0.75 24.30
N GLY A 402 17.17 -0.49 23.80
CA GLY A 402 17.29 -1.69 24.63
C GLY A 402 18.59 -1.73 25.44
N VAL A 403 19.71 -1.31 24.84
CA VAL A 403 20.99 -1.16 25.55
C VAL A 403 20.91 -0.12 26.66
N LYS A 404 20.31 1.05 26.37
CA LYS A 404 20.12 2.12 27.37
C LYS A 404 19.24 1.65 28.54
N ARG A 405 18.29 0.75 28.28
CA ARG A 405 17.38 0.16 29.27
C ARG A 405 17.97 -1.04 30.02
N GLY A 406 19.15 -1.53 29.62
CA GLY A 406 19.77 -2.74 30.18
C GLY A 406 19.09 -4.04 29.75
N GLU A 407 18.29 -4.02 28.69
CA GLU A 407 17.60 -5.20 28.13
C GLU A 407 18.46 -5.95 27.10
N ILE A 408 19.39 -5.25 26.46
CA ILE A 408 20.26 -5.77 25.40
C ILE A 408 21.70 -5.37 25.75
N ALA A 409 22.68 -6.27 25.57
CA ALA A 409 24.07 -5.87 25.71
C ALA A 409 24.53 -5.09 24.47
N ARG A 410 25.45 -4.14 24.61
CA ARG A 410 25.96 -3.36 23.46
C ARG A 410 26.51 -4.25 22.34
N THR A 411 27.10 -5.38 22.68
CA THR A 411 27.63 -6.38 21.74
C THR A 411 26.56 -7.11 20.94
N ASP A 412 25.31 -7.11 21.40
CA ASP A 412 24.22 -7.91 20.83
C ASP A 412 23.35 -7.12 19.84
N ILE A 413 23.68 -5.86 19.56
CA ILE A 413 22.94 -5.02 18.60
C ILE A 413 22.85 -5.69 17.22
N ALA A 414 23.95 -6.28 16.74
CA ALA A 414 23.95 -6.95 15.43
C ALA A 414 23.06 -8.20 15.41
N ASN A 415 23.03 -8.95 16.52
CA ASN A 415 22.14 -10.10 16.66
C ASN A 415 20.68 -9.66 16.68
N PHE A 416 20.37 -8.58 17.42
CA PHE A 416 19.03 -8.00 17.42
C PHE A 416 18.56 -7.62 16.01
N VAL A 417 19.41 -6.94 15.23
CA VAL A 417 19.10 -6.57 13.83
C VAL A 417 18.79 -7.80 13.00
N LYS A 418 19.56 -8.88 13.16
CA LYS A 418 19.36 -10.14 12.43
C LYS A 418 18.10 -10.89 12.84
N GLU A 419 17.81 -10.94 14.15
CA GLU A 419 16.73 -11.75 14.71
C GLU A 419 15.38 -11.01 14.66
N HIS A 420 15.36 -9.73 15.00
CA HIS A 420 14.14 -8.92 15.10
C HIS A 420 13.90 -7.97 13.93
N GLY A 421 14.91 -7.76 13.07
CA GLY A 421 14.80 -6.98 11.85
C GLY A 421 14.49 -7.82 10.61
N MET A 422 14.32 -7.12 9.49
CA MET A 422 14.12 -7.67 8.14
C MET A 422 14.76 -6.75 7.10
N THR A 423 15.33 -7.31 6.04
CA THR A 423 15.77 -6.51 4.88
C THR A 423 14.55 -5.89 4.21
N GLY A 424 14.59 -4.59 3.90
CA GLY A 424 13.50 -3.91 3.19
C GLY A 424 13.40 -4.33 1.73
N TRP A 425 12.17 -4.39 1.21
CA TRP A 425 11.88 -4.79 -0.19
C TRP A 425 10.97 -3.83 -0.94
N ALA A 426 10.34 -2.88 -0.22
CA ALA A 426 9.33 -2.02 -0.81
C ALA A 426 9.97 -0.96 -1.72
N PRO A 427 9.35 -0.64 -2.87
CA PRO A 427 9.78 0.45 -3.72
C PRO A 427 9.59 1.80 -3.03
N THR A 428 10.35 2.81 -3.45
CA THR A 428 10.28 4.16 -2.89
C THR A 428 9.10 4.93 -3.52
N GLN A 429 7.92 4.77 -2.96
CA GLN A 429 6.68 5.45 -3.38
C GLN A 429 6.03 6.19 -2.19
N GLY A 430 6.86 6.90 -1.42
CA GLY A 430 6.41 7.67 -0.24
C GLY A 430 5.83 6.78 0.86
N HIS A 431 4.50 6.69 0.92
CA HIS A 431 3.71 5.90 1.85
C HIS A 431 3.87 4.38 1.70
N ILE A 432 4.16 3.85 0.50
CA ILE A 432 4.30 2.40 0.26
C ILE A 432 5.32 1.72 1.21
N PRO A 433 6.54 2.24 1.41
CA PRO A 433 7.51 1.64 2.33
C PRO A 433 7.24 1.95 3.83
N SER A 434 6.11 2.57 4.22
CA SER A 434 5.65 2.57 5.62
C SER A 434 5.62 1.13 6.16
N GLY A 435 5.66 0.80 7.45
CA GLY A 435 5.77 -0.61 7.91
C GLY A 435 4.71 -1.65 7.43
N VAL A 436 3.76 -1.24 6.61
CA VAL A 436 2.60 -1.99 6.09
C VAL A 436 2.90 -3.06 5.01
N PRO A 437 3.96 -3.01 4.16
CA PRO A 437 4.32 -4.11 3.25
C PRO A 437 4.50 -5.45 3.96
N TYR A 438 4.82 -5.44 5.26
CA TYR A 438 4.94 -6.67 6.04
C TYR A 438 3.59 -7.28 6.45
N MET A 439 2.45 -6.59 6.31
CA MET A 439 1.16 -7.09 6.84
C MET A 439 0.71 -8.43 6.23
N GLY A 440 0.92 -8.65 4.93
CA GLY A 440 0.66 -9.93 4.26
C GLY A 440 1.59 -11.04 4.75
N PRO A 441 2.92 -10.89 4.62
CA PRO A 441 3.88 -11.86 5.16
C PRO A 441 3.69 -12.14 6.66
N LEU A 442 3.50 -11.11 7.47
CA LEU A 442 3.23 -11.20 8.91
C LEU A 442 2.01 -12.06 9.21
N ARG A 443 0.93 -11.89 8.45
CA ARG A 443 -0.28 -12.68 8.61
C ARG A 443 0.00 -14.16 8.37
N ASP A 444 0.73 -14.49 7.31
CA ASP A 444 1.10 -15.88 7.03
C ASP A 444 2.01 -16.47 8.11
N GLU A 445 3.03 -15.72 8.54
CA GLU A 445 3.95 -16.14 9.60
C GLU A 445 3.22 -16.40 10.92
N MET A 446 2.28 -15.52 11.30
CA MET A 446 1.48 -15.70 12.52
C MET A 446 0.53 -16.89 12.42
N LEU A 447 -0.09 -17.12 11.25
CA LEU A 447 -0.94 -18.29 11.03
C LEU A 447 -0.14 -19.60 10.98
N ALA A 448 1.13 -19.53 10.58
CA ALA A 448 2.08 -20.65 10.62
C ALA A 448 2.71 -20.84 12.02
N GLY A 449 2.51 -19.91 12.96
CA GLY A 449 3.12 -19.95 14.29
C GLY A 449 4.60 -19.57 14.32
N GLU A 450 5.12 -18.95 13.26
CA GLU A 450 6.52 -18.51 13.10
C GLU A 450 6.78 -17.18 13.85
N THR A 451 5.78 -16.31 13.91
CA THR A 451 5.84 -14.99 14.56
C THR A 451 4.69 -14.88 15.56
N LYS A 452 4.94 -14.42 16.80
CA LYS A 452 3.91 -14.24 17.84
C LYS A 452 3.50 -12.78 17.97
N ARG A 453 4.44 -11.84 17.90
CA ARG A 453 4.20 -10.40 17.97
C ARG A 453 5.10 -9.65 17.00
N ALA A 454 4.50 -8.72 16.27
CA ALA A 454 5.24 -7.75 15.48
C ALA A 454 4.80 -6.33 15.80
N MET A 455 5.71 -5.38 15.71
CA MET A 455 5.40 -3.95 15.85
C MET A 455 5.51 -3.25 14.50
N ILE A 456 4.41 -2.68 14.04
CA ILE A 456 4.33 -1.88 12.82
C ILE A 456 4.52 -0.42 13.18
N ILE A 457 5.44 0.27 12.51
CA ILE A 457 5.82 1.65 12.82
C ILE A 457 5.70 2.48 11.55
N GLY A 458 4.79 3.46 11.57
CA GLY A 458 4.70 4.51 10.57
C GLY A 458 5.36 5.79 11.08
N LYS A 459 6.20 6.39 10.24
CA LYS A 459 6.85 7.67 10.54
C LYS A 459 6.97 8.45 9.23
N GLY A 460 6.67 9.75 9.27
CA GLY A 460 6.70 10.61 8.11
C GLY A 460 7.27 11.98 8.45
N SER A 461 7.97 12.59 7.49
CA SER A 461 8.45 13.97 7.62
C SER A 461 7.41 14.94 7.09
N LEU A 462 6.89 15.86 7.93
CA LEU A 462 5.87 16.83 7.50
C LEU A 462 6.46 18.13 6.94
N PHE A 463 7.78 18.33 7.07
CA PHE A 463 8.44 19.59 6.69
C PHE A 463 8.31 19.93 5.20
N LEU A 464 8.07 18.94 4.34
CA LEU A 464 7.91 19.15 2.90
C LEU A 464 6.70 20.03 2.57
N GLY A 465 5.63 19.95 3.37
CA GLY A 465 4.47 20.84 3.24
C GLY A 465 4.77 22.29 3.63
N ARG A 466 5.95 22.58 4.22
CA ARG A 466 6.38 23.91 4.71
C ARG A 466 5.41 24.58 5.70
N MET A 467 4.56 23.79 6.36
CA MET A 467 3.62 24.25 7.39
C MET A 467 4.10 23.96 8.81
N THR A 468 5.00 22.98 8.98
CA THR A 468 5.54 22.57 10.28
C THR A 468 6.89 21.88 10.10
N ASN A 469 7.78 21.93 11.09
CA ASN A 469 9.04 21.16 11.10
C ASN A 469 8.92 19.85 11.91
N LEU A 470 7.69 19.46 12.26
CA LEU A 470 7.43 18.23 13.00
C LEU A 470 7.58 17.00 12.08
N PHE A 471 7.87 15.88 12.73
CA PHE A 471 7.58 14.56 12.16
C PHE A 471 6.16 14.17 12.56
N ASP A 472 5.59 13.22 11.83
CA ASP A 472 4.45 12.45 12.28
C ASP A 472 4.86 11.01 12.54
N GLY A 473 4.10 10.32 13.37
CA GLY A 473 4.31 8.90 13.59
C GLY A 473 3.34 8.25 14.57
N VAL A 474 2.96 7.04 14.23
CA VAL A 474 2.19 6.12 15.06
C VAL A 474 2.71 4.71 14.88
N SER A 475 2.46 3.87 15.87
CA SER A 475 2.82 2.46 15.79
C SER A 475 1.86 1.62 16.59
N PHE A 476 1.80 0.34 16.25
CA PHE A 476 0.92 -0.61 16.90
C PHE A 476 1.52 -2.00 16.89
N VAL A 477 1.15 -2.79 17.90
CA VAL A 477 1.50 -4.21 17.97
C VAL A 477 0.42 -5.03 17.29
N VAL A 478 0.84 -5.95 16.45
CA VAL A 478 0.03 -7.07 15.95
C VAL A 478 0.45 -8.31 16.72
N GLN A 479 -0.50 -9.14 17.11
CA GLN A 479 -0.21 -10.42 17.78
C GLN A 479 -0.96 -11.58 17.12
N ALA A 480 -0.40 -12.78 17.21
CA ALA A 480 -1.13 -13.99 16.90
C ALA A 480 -2.40 -14.07 17.74
N ASN A 481 -3.51 -14.49 17.12
CA ASN A 481 -4.80 -14.58 17.77
C ASN A 481 -4.77 -15.65 18.88
N ASP A 482 -5.31 -15.32 20.05
CA ASP A 482 -5.36 -16.22 21.20
C ASP A 482 -6.65 -17.07 21.25
N GLY A 483 -7.54 -16.92 20.27
CA GLY A 483 -8.81 -17.62 20.16
C GLY A 483 -9.85 -17.17 21.18
N SER A 484 -9.61 -16.10 21.93
CA SER A 484 -10.49 -15.65 23.02
C SER A 484 -11.90 -15.30 22.55
N SER A 485 -12.06 -14.78 21.33
CA SER A 485 -13.36 -14.45 20.71
C SER A 485 -14.23 -15.69 20.41
N LYS A 486 -13.64 -16.87 20.18
CA LYS A 486 -14.38 -18.13 20.00
C LYS A 486 -14.98 -18.67 21.29
N ASN A 487 -14.38 -18.35 22.43
CA ASN A 487 -14.86 -18.83 23.72
C ASN A 487 -16.17 -18.14 24.16
N GLU A 488 -16.57 -17.04 23.53
CA GLU A 488 -17.83 -16.34 23.84
C GLU A 488 -19.03 -16.87 23.04
N THR A 489 -18.84 -17.29 21.79
CA THR A 489 -19.91 -17.95 21.01
C THR A 489 -20.21 -19.36 21.54
N ALA A 490 -19.24 -20.01 22.20
CA ALA A 490 -19.46 -21.26 22.94
C ALA A 490 -20.29 -21.08 24.24
N GLY A 491 -20.55 -19.85 24.67
CA GLY A 491 -21.36 -19.55 25.87
C GLY A 491 -22.88 -19.62 25.64
N ILE A 492 -23.33 -19.77 24.39
CA ILE A 492 -24.74 -20.01 24.07
C ILE A 492 -24.89 -21.50 23.79
N ASP A 493 -25.20 -22.28 24.82
CA ASP A 493 -25.63 -23.67 24.65
C ASP A 493 -26.94 -23.69 23.85
N GLU A 494 -26.86 -24.01 22.55
CA GLU A 494 -28.02 -24.15 21.68
C GLU A 494 -29.08 -25.10 22.26
N ALA A 495 -28.67 -26.12 23.03
CA ALA A 495 -29.59 -27.03 23.68
C ALA A 495 -30.33 -26.34 24.84
N ALA A 496 -29.64 -25.49 25.62
CA ALA A 496 -30.27 -24.67 26.65
C ALA A 496 -31.22 -23.62 26.06
N VAL A 497 -30.87 -23.00 24.93
CA VAL A 497 -31.74 -22.04 24.23
C VAL A 497 -32.98 -22.73 23.66
N LYS A 498 -32.83 -23.89 22.99
CA LYS A 498 -33.96 -24.69 22.52
C LYS A 498 -34.85 -25.16 23.67
N THR A 499 -34.26 -25.49 24.82
CA THR A 499 -35.01 -25.86 26.03
C THR A 499 -35.81 -24.69 26.58
N MET A 500 -35.21 -23.50 26.69
CA MET A 500 -35.91 -22.27 27.11
C MET A 500 -37.04 -21.89 26.16
N ILE A 501 -36.80 -21.91 24.85
CA ILE A 501 -37.86 -21.66 23.84
C ILE A 501 -38.98 -22.70 23.97
N GLY A 502 -38.63 -23.98 24.11
CA GLY A 502 -39.60 -25.06 24.30
C GLY A 502 -40.36 -25.00 25.64
N GLN A 503 -39.79 -24.39 26.68
CA GLN A 503 -40.49 -24.09 27.94
C GLN A 503 -41.44 -22.91 27.76
N ALA A 504 -40.98 -21.81 27.19
CA ALA A 504 -41.79 -20.62 26.93
C ALA A 504 -43.00 -20.93 26.02
N MET A 505 -42.81 -21.74 24.97
CA MET A 505 -43.92 -22.18 24.12
C MET A 505 -44.91 -23.10 24.86
N ARG A 506 -44.43 -23.94 25.78
CA ARG A 506 -45.30 -24.79 26.62
C ARG A 506 -46.08 -23.99 27.66
N GLU A 507 -45.48 -22.96 28.24
CA GLU A 507 -46.16 -22.04 29.16
C GLU A 507 -47.18 -21.18 28.42
N PHE A 508 -46.84 -20.67 27.24
CA PHE A 508 -47.79 -19.96 26.37
C PHE A 508 -48.98 -20.84 25.95
N ALA A 509 -48.73 -22.09 25.56
CA ALA A 509 -49.79 -23.05 25.23
C ALA A 509 -50.67 -23.40 26.45
N LYS A 510 -50.10 -23.49 27.66
CA LYS A 510 -50.87 -23.66 28.89
C LYS A 510 -51.71 -22.43 29.23
N GLY A 511 -51.24 -21.23 28.93
CA GLY A 511 -52.01 -19.99 29.07
C GLY A 511 -53.21 -19.93 28.13
N LEU A 512 -53.06 -20.43 26.89
CA LEU A 512 -54.15 -20.52 25.91
C LEU A 512 -55.19 -21.61 26.21
N LEU A 513 -54.80 -22.65 26.97
CA LEU A 513 -55.69 -23.74 27.38
C LEU A 513 -56.28 -23.55 28.78
N GLY A 514 -55.99 -22.41 29.43
CA GLY A 514 -56.39 -22.09 30.80
C GLY A 514 -57.44 -20.98 30.93
N GLU A 515 -58.00 -20.50 29.82
CA GLU A 515 -59.18 -19.62 29.81
C GLU A 515 -60.41 -20.36 29.28
N GLU A 516 -61.01 -21.18 30.15
CA GLU A 516 -62.47 -21.41 30.23
C GLU A 516 -62.91 -21.34 31.70
#